data_AF-A0A9D6R2A4-F1
#
_entry.id   AF-A0A9D6R2A4-F1
#
_cell.length_a   1.000
_cell.length_b   1.000
_cell.length_c   1.000
_cell.angle_alpha   90.00
_cell.angle_beta   90.00
_cell.angle_gamma   90.00
#
_symmetry.space_group_name_H-M   'P 1'
#
loop_
_entity.id
_entity.type
_entity.pdbx_description
1 polymer ?
#
loop_
_entity_poly.entity_id
_entity_poly.type
_entity_poly.pdbx_seq_one_letter_code
_entity_poly.pdbx_strand_id
1 'polypeptide(L)'
;MTRNQPLAALCAAFALLVTTACGRVPLLAPPPTPAPPATVAPAPTSAPAPTEAPAPSAAQQPYRVTGEFTYTNDIIITYYVEQAVALTDMYGFVTRDWEWEMPVDSQTLGYLKIDEEKKQGTYQLQLPERPGATFADVNHDGKKDTGVQIFAVAYWPNLTSGPFAEGDDRSKGWPNYLASVITDPENKQEVIGGNLIVWSPDSGQQFPTGFGADGLLFTDDDPIGPIPAGYSVMNLDKTPFAVSQDSVPHLTLYEPKDVAVKDFSKESYSEA
;
A
#
# COMPACT_ATOMS: atom_id res chain seq x y z
N MET A 1 -25.87 -54.43 -27.54
CA MET A 1 -24.76 -55.41 -27.65
C MET A 1 -23.64 -54.88 -26.77
N THR A 2 -23.61 -55.28 -25.49
CA THR A 2 -22.82 -56.43 -24.94
C THR A 2 -21.32 -56.13 -25.00
N ARG A 3 -20.48 -56.27 -23.97
CA ARG A 3 -20.52 -56.75 -22.57
C ARG A 3 -19.03 -56.66 -22.16
N ASN A 4 -18.60 -56.22 -20.99
CA ASN A 4 -18.16 -57.13 -19.92
C ASN A 4 -17.46 -56.32 -18.81
N GLN A 5 -18.13 -56.17 -17.67
CA GLN A 5 -17.58 -56.56 -16.37
C GLN A 5 -17.78 -58.10 -16.22
N PRO A 6 -17.22 -58.87 -15.25
CA PRO A 6 -17.36 -58.58 -13.81
C PRO A 6 -16.37 -59.26 -12.82
N LEU A 7 -16.75 -59.14 -11.55
CA LEU A 7 -16.50 -59.96 -10.35
C LEU A 7 -15.60 -59.30 -9.30
N ALA A 8 -15.87 -59.36 -8.00
CA ALA A 8 -17.03 -59.69 -7.18
C ALA A 8 -16.48 -59.62 -5.75
N ALA A 9 -17.08 -58.83 -4.86
CA ALA A 9 -16.76 -58.86 -3.42
C ALA A 9 -17.96 -59.43 -2.68
N LEU A 10 -17.76 -60.61 -2.07
CA LEU A 10 -18.79 -61.40 -1.39
C LEU A 10 -18.57 -61.39 0.13
N CYS A 11 -19.64 -61.02 0.84
CA CYS A 11 -20.15 -61.46 2.15
C CYS A 11 -19.20 -61.99 3.26
N ALA A 12 -19.18 -61.24 4.37
CA ALA A 12 -19.80 -61.55 5.66
C ALA A 12 -19.63 -62.95 6.33
N ALA A 13 -18.99 -62.89 7.51
CA ALA A 13 -19.48 -63.36 8.83
C ALA A 13 -19.02 -64.70 9.46
N PHE A 14 -18.88 -64.61 10.79
CA PHE A 14 -18.93 -65.62 11.87
C PHE A 14 -17.66 -66.35 12.36
N ALA A 15 -17.12 -65.80 13.47
CA ALA A 15 -16.82 -66.39 14.78
C ALA A 15 -16.25 -67.82 14.91
N LEU A 16 -15.15 -67.95 15.68
CA LEU A 16 -15.09 -68.91 16.79
C LEU A 16 -14.04 -68.53 17.86
N LEU A 17 -14.50 -68.57 19.11
CA LEU A 17 -13.78 -68.37 20.37
C LEU A 17 -12.97 -69.64 20.72
N VAL A 18 -11.73 -69.49 21.21
CA VAL A 18 -11.12 -70.50 22.11
C VAL A 18 -10.42 -69.78 23.26
N THR A 19 -10.97 -70.01 24.45
CA THR A 19 -10.48 -69.59 25.76
C THR A 19 -9.35 -70.49 26.24
N THR A 20 -8.26 -69.91 26.75
CA THR A 20 -7.38 -70.60 27.70
C THR A 20 -7.24 -69.76 28.96
N ALA A 21 -7.59 -70.39 30.07
CA ALA A 21 -7.64 -69.83 31.41
C ALA A 21 -6.24 -69.89 32.07
N CYS A 22 -5.88 -68.84 32.82
CA CYS A 22 -4.86 -68.90 33.86
C CYS A 22 -5.35 -68.11 35.08
N GLY A 23 -5.06 -68.67 36.26
CA GLY A 23 -5.77 -68.45 37.52
C GLY A 23 -5.66 -67.05 38.11
N ARG A 24 -6.72 -66.66 38.82
CA ARG A 24 -6.80 -65.44 39.63
C ARG A 24 -6.11 -65.67 40.98
N VAL A 25 -5.06 -64.91 41.24
CA VAL A 25 -4.62 -64.55 42.60
C VAL A 25 -5.35 -63.25 42.96
N PRO A 26 -6.01 -63.12 44.13
CA PRO A 26 -6.61 -61.86 44.51
C PRO A 26 -5.50 -60.91 44.97
N LEU A 27 -5.05 -60.02 44.10
CA LEU A 27 -4.28 -58.84 44.52
C LEU A 27 -5.27 -57.85 45.14
N LEU A 28 -5.14 -57.61 46.44
CA LEU A 28 -5.75 -56.47 47.12
C LEU A 28 -5.30 -55.19 46.40
N ALA A 29 -6.25 -54.44 45.83
CA ALA A 29 -5.97 -53.15 45.23
C ALA A 29 -5.51 -52.17 46.34
N PRO A 30 -4.38 -51.47 46.17
CA PRO A 30 -4.01 -50.40 47.08
C PRO A 30 -5.03 -49.24 46.98
N PRO A 31 -5.21 -48.45 48.05
CA PRO A 31 -6.14 -47.32 48.04
C PRO A 31 -5.75 -46.30 46.95
N PRO A 32 -6.73 -45.58 46.37
CA PRO A 32 -6.46 -44.64 45.29
C PRO A 32 -5.50 -43.53 45.78
N THR A 33 -4.37 -43.40 45.10
CA THR A 33 -3.44 -42.28 45.28
C THR A 33 -4.18 -40.98 44.97
N PRO A 34 -4.11 -39.95 45.84
CA PRO A 34 -4.72 -38.66 45.56
C PRO A 34 -4.13 -38.08 44.26
N ALA A 35 -5.01 -37.62 43.37
CA ALA A 35 -4.62 -36.98 42.12
C ALA A 35 -3.72 -35.76 42.40
N PRO A 36 -2.64 -35.54 41.63
CA PRO A 36 -1.83 -34.34 41.75
C PRO A 36 -2.72 -33.10 41.56
N PRO A 37 -2.50 -32.02 42.33
CA PRO A 37 -3.20 -30.77 42.11
C PRO A 37 -3.00 -30.29 40.67
N ALA A 38 -4.07 -29.77 40.05
CA ALA A 38 -4.03 -29.26 38.70
C ALA A 38 -2.94 -28.17 38.57
N THR A 39 -1.96 -28.39 37.70
CA THR A 39 -0.97 -27.38 37.33
C THR A 39 -1.71 -26.24 36.64
N VAL A 40 -1.80 -25.09 37.30
CA VAL A 40 -2.34 -23.87 36.70
C VAL A 40 -1.35 -23.42 35.62
N ALA A 41 -1.78 -23.41 34.36
CA ALA A 41 -0.98 -22.87 33.27
C ALA A 41 -0.68 -21.38 33.56
N PRO A 42 0.57 -20.91 33.37
CA PRO A 42 0.89 -19.51 33.58
C PRO A 42 0.03 -18.64 32.65
N ALA A 43 -0.46 -17.52 33.18
CA ALA A 43 -1.19 -16.54 32.40
C ALA A 43 -0.33 -16.07 31.20
N PRO A 44 -0.94 -15.80 30.03
CA PRO A 44 -0.21 -15.29 28.88
C PRO A 44 0.50 -13.99 29.29
N THR A 45 1.82 -14.00 29.20
CA THR A 45 2.62 -12.80 29.43
C THR A 45 2.30 -11.84 28.30
N SER A 46 1.75 -10.67 28.62
CA SER A 46 1.50 -9.61 27.64
C SER A 46 2.82 -9.26 26.93
N ALA A 47 2.82 -9.31 25.61
CA ALA A 47 3.96 -8.84 24.83
C ALA A 47 4.27 -7.38 25.21
N PRO A 48 5.55 -7.01 25.43
CA PRO A 48 5.90 -5.63 25.69
C PRO A 48 5.49 -4.77 24.50
N ALA A 49 4.93 -3.59 24.78
CA ALA A 49 4.63 -2.61 23.74
C ALA A 49 5.91 -2.26 22.97
N PRO A 50 5.85 -2.10 21.63
CA PRO A 50 7.01 -1.68 20.86
C PRO A 50 7.56 -0.38 21.44
N THR A 51 8.83 -0.41 21.83
CA THR A 51 9.54 0.78 22.30
C THR A 51 9.89 1.61 21.08
N GLU A 52 9.42 2.86 21.05
CA GLU A 52 9.75 3.80 19.99
C GLU A 52 11.27 4.08 20.05
N ALA A 53 11.98 3.73 18.99
CA ALA A 53 13.41 3.99 18.90
C ALA A 53 13.65 5.51 18.84
N PRO A 54 14.65 6.04 19.55
CA PRO A 54 14.99 7.46 19.43
C PRO A 54 15.33 7.79 17.97
N ALA A 55 14.69 8.84 17.45
CA ALA A 55 14.89 9.28 16.07
C ALA A 55 16.37 9.59 15.82
N PRO A 56 16.99 9.04 14.75
CA PRO A 56 18.37 9.36 14.42
C PRO A 56 18.49 10.84 14.04
N SER A 57 19.49 11.51 14.62
CA SER A 57 19.88 12.88 14.28
C SER A 57 20.96 12.86 13.20
N ALA A 58 20.56 12.85 11.93
CA ALA A 58 21.41 13.23 10.78
C ALA A 58 20.51 13.55 9.58
N ALA A 59 20.58 14.80 9.09
CA ALA A 59 19.76 15.39 8.01
C ALA A 59 18.26 15.04 8.12
N GLN A 60 17.46 15.97 8.66
CA GLN A 60 16.00 15.80 8.79
C GLN A 60 15.37 15.67 7.41
N GLN A 61 15.34 14.45 6.86
CA GLN A 61 14.52 14.06 5.72
C GLN A 61 13.34 13.21 6.24
N PRO A 62 12.19 13.23 5.56
CA PRO A 62 11.13 12.28 5.78
C PRO A 62 11.65 10.84 5.81
N TYR A 63 11.29 10.08 6.85
CA TYR A 63 11.57 8.65 6.94
C TYR A 63 10.30 7.80 6.92
N ARG A 64 9.15 8.43 7.16
CA ARG A 64 7.83 7.79 7.18
C ARG A 64 6.78 8.80 6.75
N VAL A 65 5.83 8.39 5.93
CA VAL A 65 4.65 9.18 5.59
C VAL A 65 3.45 8.59 6.31
N THR A 66 2.58 9.47 6.81
CA THR A 66 1.27 9.08 7.35
C THR A 66 0.19 9.83 6.58
N GLY A 67 -1.05 9.37 6.70
CA GLY A 67 -2.14 10.12 6.14
C GLY A 67 -3.47 9.43 6.27
N GLU A 68 -4.46 10.07 5.68
CA GLU A 68 -5.83 9.61 5.68
C GLU A 68 -6.52 9.97 4.37
N PHE A 69 -7.67 9.35 4.14
CA PHE A 69 -8.57 9.71 3.07
C PHE A 69 -10.01 9.39 3.43
N THR A 70 -10.92 10.06 2.74
CA THR A 70 -12.34 9.70 2.68
C THR A 70 -12.65 9.21 1.28
N TYR A 71 -13.55 8.25 1.16
CA TYR A 71 -14.03 7.77 -0.12
C TYR A 71 -15.55 7.69 -0.13
N THR A 72 -16.14 7.72 -1.31
CA THR A 72 -17.57 7.56 -1.52
C THR A 72 -17.87 6.35 -2.38
N ASN A 73 -16.91 5.94 -3.22
CA ASN A 73 -17.04 4.79 -4.10
C ASN A 73 -16.56 3.50 -3.42
N ASP A 74 -17.46 2.53 -3.28
CA ASP A 74 -17.18 1.27 -2.58
C ASP A 74 -16.35 0.26 -3.39
N ILE A 75 -15.87 0.63 -4.59
CA ILE A 75 -15.04 -0.24 -5.42
C ILE A 75 -13.83 -0.79 -4.65
N ILE A 76 -13.20 0.01 -3.78
CA ILE A 76 -12.00 -0.39 -3.06
C ILE A 76 -12.23 -1.49 -2.03
N ILE A 77 -13.42 -1.54 -1.43
CA ILE A 77 -13.78 -2.54 -0.41
C ILE A 77 -14.58 -3.71 -1.00
N THR A 78 -15.16 -3.51 -2.18
CA THR A 78 -15.98 -4.55 -2.84
C THR A 78 -15.12 -5.55 -3.59
N TYR A 79 -14.05 -5.08 -4.25
CA TYR A 79 -13.25 -5.91 -5.16
C TYR A 79 -11.89 -6.32 -4.59
N TYR A 80 -11.38 -5.59 -3.60
CA TYR A 80 -10.03 -5.80 -3.08
C TYR A 80 -10.05 -6.19 -1.61
N VAL A 81 -9.28 -7.21 -1.28
CA VAL A 81 -9.19 -7.75 0.09
C VAL A 81 -7.92 -7.26 0.77
N GLU A 82 -6.80 -7.23 0.05
CA GLU A 82 -5.53 -6.75 0.57
C GLU A 82 -5.38 -5.25 0.31
N GLN A 83 -5.71 -4.49 1.35
CA GLN A 83 -5.67 -3.03 1.35
C GLN A 83 -4.25 -2.56 1.66
N ALA A 84 -3.67 -1.76 0.78
CA ALA A 84 -2.35 -1.16 0.98
C ALA A 84 -2.28 0.23 0.33
N VAL A 85 -1.21 0.94 0.66
CA VAL A 85 -0.76 2.12 -0.10
C VAL A 85 0.61 1.83 -0.69
N ALA A 86 1.01 2.58 -1.71
CA ALA A 86 2.35 2.49 -2.28
C ALA A 86 3.01 3.87 -2.42
N LEU A 87 4.34 3.89 -2.32
CA LEU A 87 5.17 4.93 -2.92
C LEU A 87 5.28 4.62 -4.41
N THR A 88 4.61 5.40 -5.25
CA THR A 88 4.50 5.13 -6.69
C THR A 88 5.42 6.05 -7.47
N ASP A 89 6.25 5.48 -8.34
CA ASP A 89 7.14 6.23 -9.23
C ASP A 89 6.30 7.02 -10.26
N MET A 90 6.53 8.33 -10.33
CA MET A 90 5.84 9.26 -11.22
C MET A 90 6.58 9.47 -12.54
N TYR A 91 7.61 8.67 -12.86
CA TYR A 91 8.39 8.85 -14.09
C TYR A 91 7.52 8.82 -15.35
N GLY A 92 6.52 7.92 -15.43
CA GLY A 92 5.56 7.90 -16.53
C GLY A 92 4.79 9.22 -16.70
N PHE A 93 4.46 9.91 -15.60
CA PHE A 93 3.87 11.25 -15.66
C PHE A 93 4.88 12.28 -16.19
N VAL A 94 6.09 12.29 -15.66
CA VAL A 94 7.15 13.24 -16.07
C VAL A 94 7.46 13.11 -17.57
N THR A 95 7.50 11.88 -18.09
CA THR A 95 7.80 11.62 -19.51
C THR A 95 6.55 11.59 -20.40
N ARG A 96 5.37 11.83 -19.84
CA ARG A 96 4.09 11.79 -20.58
C ARG A 96 3.81 10.43 -21.23
N ASP A 97 4.28 9.35 -20.62
CA ASP A 97 4.18 7.98 -21.12
C ASP A 97 3.17 7.18 -20.28
N TRP A 98 2.00 6.96 -20.87
CA TRP A 98 0.91 6.17 -20.31
C TRP A 98 1.14 4.66 -20.34
N GLU A 99 2.04 4.21 -21.21
CA GLU A 99 2.34 2.79 -21.36
C GLU A 99 3.53 2.37 -20.50
N TRP A 100 4.25 3.34 -19.94
CA TRP A 100 5.35 3.12 -19.00
C TRP A 100 4.89 2.25 -17.84
N GLU A 101 5.55 1.11 -17.69
CA GLU A 101 5.27 0.13 -16.63
C GLU A 101 6.19 0.42 -15.44
N MET A 102 5.61 0.61 -14.27
CA MET A 102 6.38 0.93 -13.06
C MET A 102 7.30 -0.25 -12.67
N PRO A 103 8.62 -0.02 -12.53
CA PRO A 103 9.55 -1.06 -12.11
C PRO A 103 9.17 -1.65 -10.75
N VAL A 104 9.27 -2.97 -10.60
CA VAL A 104 9.03 -3.64 -9.32
C VAL A 104 9.96 -3.10 -8.22
N ASP A 105 11.23 -2.89 -8.58
CA ASP A 105 12.25 -2.39 -7.65
C ASP A 105 12.03 -0.95 -7.17
N SER A 106 11.13 -0.18 -7.80
CA SER A 106 10.78 1.18 -7.35
C SER A 106 9.60 1.19 -6.37
N GLN A 107 8.90 0.07 -6.20
CA GLN A 107 7.71 -0.02 -5.36
C GLN A 107 8.08 -0.10 -3.88
N THR A 108 7.35 0.64 -3.05
CA THR A 108 7.36 0.45 -1.59
C THR A 108 5.93 0.42 -1.10
N LEU A 109 5.49 -0.73 -0.57
CA LEU A 109 4.14 -0.88 -0.02
C LEU A 109 4.07 -0.47 1.45
N GLY A 110 2.94 0.10 1.84
CA GLY A 110 2.64 0.60 3.17
C GLY A 110 1.33 0.04 3.72
N TYR A 111 1.19 0.10 5.03
CA TYR A 111 0.00 -0.37 5.73
C TYR A 111 -1.17 0.59 5.54
N LEU A 112 -2.33 0.05 5.21
CA LEU A 112 -3.59 0.77 5.12
C LEU A 112 -4.65 0.10 5.99
N LYS A 113 -5.36 0.91 6.79
CA LYS A 113 -6.55 0.50 7.53
C LYS A 113 -7.76 1.25 6.98
N ILE A 114 -8.81 0.51 6.64
CA ILE A 114 -10.10 1.07 6.21
C ILE A 114 -11.15 0.89 7.33
N ASP A 115 -11.91 1.95 7.57
CA ASP A 115 -13.15 1.97 8.34
C ASP A 115 -14.32 2.05 7.34
N GLU A 116 -14.94 0.90 7.08
CA GLU A 116 -16.01 0.78 6.08
C GLU A 116 -17.30 1.49 6.48
N GLU A 117 -17.56 1.64 7.78
CA GLU A 117 -18.75 2.33 8.29
C GLU A 117 -18.62 3.84 8.11
N LYS A 118 -17.42 4.39 8.37
CA LYS A 118 -17.14 5.83 8.20
C LYS A 118 -16.69 6.21 6.80
N LYS A 119 -16.41 5.23 5.95
CA LYS A 119 -15.83 5.42 4.60
C LYS A 119 -14.51 6.21 4.66
N GLN A 120 -13.63 5.79 5.56
CA GLN A 120 -12.34 6.44 5.82
C GLN A 120 -11.19 5.44 5.76
N GLY A 121 -10.04 5.89 5.28
CA GLY A 121 -8.78 5.16 5.31
C GLY A 121 -7.72 5.91 6.11
N THR A 122 -6.87 5.17 6.83
CA THR A 122 -5.68 5.71 7.51
C THR A 122 -4.48 4.85 7.17
N TYR A 123 -3.35 5.45 6.86
CA TYR A 123 -2.18 4.72 6.38
C TYR A 123 -0.87 5.19 7.00
N GLN A 124 0.12 4.31 6.90
CA GLN A 124 1.52 4.60 7.20
C GLN A 124 2.42 3.91 6.18
N LEU A 125 3.42 4.62 5.71
CA LEU A 125 4.34 4.18 4.66
C LEU A 125 5.76 4.54 5.08
N GLN A 126 6.63 3.55 5.22
CA GLN A 126 8.04 3.81 5.50
C GLN A 126 8.74 4.20 4.21
N LEU A 127 9.62 5.20 4.26
CA LEU A 127 10.41 5.60 3.10
C LEU A 127 11.75 4.85 3.11
N PRO A 128 12.18 4.25 1.99
CA PRO A 128 13.49 3.61 1.91
C PRO A 128 14.59 4.68 2.01
N GLU A 129 15.73 4.39 2.64
CA GLU A 129 16.82 5.39 2.76
C GLU A 129 17.29 5.94 1.40
N ARG A 130 17.27 5.07 0.38
CA ARG A 130 17.51 5.40 -1.02
C ARG A 130 16.42 4.73 -1.86
N PRO A 131 15.55 5.49 -2.51
CA PRO A 131 14.53 4.90 -3.37
C PRO A 131 15.11 4.37 -4.69
N GLY A 132 14.39 3.41 -5.27
CA GLY A 132 14.74 2.74 -6.51
C GLY A 132 13.97 3.23 -7.74
N ALA A 133 13.34 4.41 -7.69
CA ALA A 133 12.63 4.97 -8.84
C ALA A 133 13.56 5.52 -9.90
N THR A 134 12.97 5.79 -11.06
CA THR A 134 13.68 6.33 -12.20
C THR A 134 13.97 7.81 -11.97
N PHE A 135 15.21 8.20 -12.21
CA PHE A 135 15.60 9.61 -12.17
C PHE A 135 15.04 10.37 -13.36
N ALA A 136 14.54 11.58 -13.11
CA ALA A 136 14.07 12.50 -14.12
C ALA A 136 14.76 13.86 -14.00
N ASP A 137 15.29 14.34 -15.13
CA ASP A 137 15.81 15.68 -15.29
C ASP A 137 14.66 16.64 -15.64
N VAL A 138 14.29 17.49 -14.68
CA VAL A 138 13.04 18.29 -14.71
C VAL A 138 13.28 19.80 -14.74
N ASN A 139 14.53 20.25 -14.83
CA ASN A 139 14.85 21.68 -14.89
C ASN A 139 14.86 22.24 -16.33
N HIS A 140 14.86 21.34 -17.32
CA HIS A 140 14.84 21.62 -18.77
C HIS A 140 15.86 22.68 -19.22
N ASP A 141 17.03 22.73 -18.56
CA ASP A 141 18.04 23.76 -18.81
C ASP A 141 18.95 23.46 -20.02
N GLY A 142 18.66 22.37 -20.74
CA GLY A 142 19.41 21.88 -21.90
C GLY A 142 20.73 21.18 -21.54
N LYS A 143 21.06 21.04 -20.26
CA LYS A 143 22.15 20.18 -19.78
C LYS A 143 21.60 18.80 -19.47
N LYS A 144 22.52 17.86 -19.23
CA LYS A 144 22.18 16.51 -18.81
C LYS A 144 22.52 16.40 -17.34
N ASP A 145 21.52 16.45 -16.49
CA ASP A 145 21.67 16.23 -15.06
C ASP A 145 21.24 14.81 -14.67
N THR A 146 21.59 14.42 -13.45
CA THR A 146 21.03 13.19 -12.88
C THR A 146 19.55 13.42 -12.56
N GLY A 147 19.18 14.61 -12.11
CA GLY A 147 17.80 14.94 -11.78
C GLY A 147 17.37 14.35 -10.43
N VAL A 148 16.06 14.18 -10.28
CA VAL A 148 15.41 13.73 -9.03
C VAL A 148 14.56 12.49 -9.28
N GLN A 149 14.24 11.76 -8.22
CA GLN A 149 13.18 10.74 -8.27
C GLN A 149 11.89 11.34 -7.71
N ILE A 150 10.76 11.09 -8.37
CA ILE A 150 9.49 11.76 -8.07
C ILE A 150 8.43 10.70 -7.80
N PHE A 151 7.64 10.91 -6.76
CA PHE A 151 6.65 9.95 -6.29
C PHE A 151 5.34 10.63 -5.92
N ALA A 152 4.28 9.82 -5.97
CA ALA A 152 3.05 10.05 -5.22
C ALA A 152 2.87 8.93 -4.20
N VAL A 153 2.07 9.18 -3.17
CA VAL A 153 1.51 8.09 -2.35
C VAL A 153 0.14 7.80 -2.91
N ALA A 154 -0.21 6.53 -3.12
CA ALA A 154 -1.54 6.18 -3.62
C ALA A 154 -2.09 4.92 -2.96
N TYR A 155 -3.41 4.81 -2.95
CA TYR A 155 -4.09 3.54 -2.70
C TYR A 155 -3.62 2.51 -3.72
N TRP A 156 -3.18 1.36 -3.22
CA TRP A 156 -2.48 0.37 -4.02
C TRP A 156 -2.80 -1.03 -3.49
N PRO A 157 -3.94 -1.62 -3.86
CA PRO A 157 -4.29 -2.94 -3.38
C PRO A 157 -3.29 -3.97 -3.91
N ASN A 158 -2.95 -4.96 -3.08
CA ASN A 158 -2.01 -6.01 -3.46
C ASN A 158 -2.77 -7.25 -3.93
N LEU A 159 -2.84 -7.47 -5.23
CA LEU A 159 -3.65 -8.56 -5.80
C LEU A 159 -2.93 -9.91 -5.78
N THR A 160 -1.62 -9.91 -5.62
CA THR A 160 -0.79 -11.13 -5.68
C THR A 160 -0.38 -11.68 -4.32
N SER A 161 -0.78 -11.02 -3.23
CA SER A 161 -0.37 -11.36 -1.85
C SER A 161 1.15 -11.32 -1.61
N GLY A 162 1.92 -10.78 -2.56
CA GLY A 162 3.38 -10.64 -2.49
C GLY A 162 3.82 -9.34 -1.83
N PRO A 163 5.13 -9.12 -1.62
CA PRO A 163 5.64 -7.83 -1.15
C PRO A 163 5.59 -6.72 -2.21
N PHE A 164 5.23 -7.05 -3.46
CA PHE A 164 5.18 -6.14 -4.61
C PHE A 164 3.92 -6.41 -5.44
N ALA A 165 3.47 -5.39 -6.18
CA ALA A 165 2.46 -5.51 -7.22
C ALA A 165 3.14 -5.91 -8.53
N GLU A 166 3.17 -7.22 -8.82
CA GLU A 166 3.89 -7.80 -9.95
C GLU A 166 3.01 -8.74 -10.80
N GLY A 167 3.50 -9.14 -11.97
CA GLY A 167 2.79 -10.05 -12.86
C GLY A 167 1.49 -9.44 -13.40
N ASP A 168 0.35 -10.03 -13.03
CA ASP A 168 -0.98 -9.56 -13.45
C ASP A 168 -1.45 -8.32 -12.67
N ASP A 169 -0.72 -7.91 -11.63
CA ASP A 169 -0.99 -6.72 -10.78
C ASP A 169 -0.11 -5.50 -11.14
N ARG A 170 0.59 -5.57 -12.27
CA ARG A 170 1.40 -4.46 -12.75
C ARG A 170 0.55 -3.24 -13.10
N SER A 171 1.10 -2.05 -12.85
CA SER A 171 0.47 -0.79 -13.20
C SER A 171 1.27 -0.01 -14.23
N LYS A 172 0.57 0.84 -14.97
CA LYS A 172 1.15 1.71 -16.00
C LYS A 172 0.76 3.17 -15.77
N GLY A 173 1.57 4.07 -16.32
CA GLY A 173 1.37 5.52 -16.18
C GLY A 173 1.61 5.97 -14.74
N TRP A 174 0.64 6.68 -14.16
CA TRP A 174 0.72 7.23 -12.81
C TRP A 174 -0.63 7.11 -12.08
N PRO A 175 -0.64 7.09 -10.72
CA PRO A 175 -1.88 7.00 -9.97
C PRO A 175 -2.72 8.26 -10.13
N ASN A 176 -4.03 8.06 -10.23
CA ASN A 176 -5.03 9.12 -10.25
C ASN A 176 -6.19 8.87 -9.28
N TYR A 177 -6.27 7.73 -8.59
CA TYR A 177 -7.35 7.42 -7.65
C TYR A 177 -6.82 7.24 -6.24
N LEU A 178 -7.38 7.97 -5.26
CA LEU A 178 -6.88 8.01 -3.88
C LEU A 178 -5.36 8.18 -3.86
N ALA A 179 -4.90 9.27 -4.47
CA ALA A 179 -3.49 9.63 -4.57
C ALA A 179 -3.19 10.92 -3.81
N SER A 180 -1.94 11.12 -3.43
CA SER A 180 -1.49 12.35 -2.76
C SER A 180 -1.51 13.56 -3.70
N VAL A 181 -1.57 13.31 -5.00
CA VAL A 181 -1.77 14.31 -6.06
C VAL A 181 -3.24 14.43 -6.44
N ILE A 182 -3.62 15.61 -6.95
CA ILE A 182 -4.92 15.87 -7.55
C ILE A 182 -4.73 15.93 -9.05
N THR A 183 -5.49 15.14 -9.81
CA THR A 183 -5.41 15.10 -11.27
C THR A 183 -6.64 15.71 -11.95
N ASP A 184 -6.46 16.24 -13.16
CA ASP A 184 -7.54 16.72 -14.03
C ASP A 184 -7.91 15.65 -15.07
N PRO A 185 -9.04 14.94 -14.90
CA PRO A 185 -9.46 13.91 -15.85
C PRO A 185 -9.79 14.46 -17.24
N GLU A 186 -10.18 15.74 -17.35
CA GLU A 186 -10.50 16.39 -18.63
C GLU A 186 -9.24 16.81 -19.40
N ASN A 187 -8.09 16.85 -18.70
CA ASN A 187 -6.79 17.17 -19.28
C ASN A 187 -5.81 16.00 -19.10
N LYS A 188 -6.20 14.81 -19.56
CA LYS A 188 -5.33 13.62 -19.55
C LYS A 188 -4.71 13.35 -18.17
N GLN A 189 -5.50 13.47 -17.10
CA GLN A 189 -5.05 13.27 -15.72
C GLN A 189 -3.81 14.10 -15.34
N GLU A 190 -3.73 15.34 -15.85
CA GLU A 190 -2.66 16.27 -15.48
C GLU A 190 -2.64 16.47 -13.96
N VAL A 191 -1.46 16.43 -13.33
CA VAL A 191 -1.33 16.79 -11.92
C VAL A 191 -1.51 18.30 -11.77
N ILE A 192 -2.55 18.70 -11.06
CA ILE A 192 -2.95 20.12 -10.86
C ILE A 192 -2.86 20.58 -9.40
N GLY A 193 -2.47 19.70 -8.48
CA GLY A 193 -2.42 20.01 -7.06
C GLY A 193 -2.04 18.82 -6.18
N GLY A 194 -2.19 19.01 -4.86
CA GLY A 194 -1.84 18.01 -3.85
C GLY A 194 -0.34 18.02 -3.50
N ASN A 195 0.20 16.83 -3.23
CA ASN A 195 1.58 16.66 -2.77
C ASN A 195 2.32 15.59 -3.58
N LEU A 196 3.53 15.95 -4.00
CA LEU A 196 4.55 15.00 -4.47
C LEU A 196 5.57 14.74 -3.36
N ILE A 197 6.15 13.55 -3.38
CA ILE A 197 7.39 13.26 -2.64
C ILE A 197 8.51 13.28 -3.68
N VAL A 198 9.60 13.97 -3.37
CA VAL A 198 10.75 14.08 -4.27
C VAL A 198 11.99 13.67 -3.51
N TRP A 199 12.82 12.84 -4.11
CA TRP A 199 14.13 12.49 -3.57
C TRP A 199 15.22 13.06 -4.47
N SER A 200 16.13 13.83 -3.87
CA SER A 200 17.28 14.39 -4.57
C SER A 200 18.58 13.72 -4.11
N PRO A 201 19.48 13.30 -5.02
CA PRO A 201 20.75 12.66 -4.66
C PRO A 201 21.72 13.62 -3.95
N ASP A 202 21.59 14.92 -4.22
CA ASP A 202 22.42 15.99 -3.67
C ASP A 202 21.64 17.32 -3.63
N SER A 203 22.29 18.40 -3.17
CA SER A 203 21.68 19.74 -3.11
C SER A 203 21.93 20.58 -4.37
N GLY A 204 22.42 19.96 -5.45
CA GLY A 204 22.69 20.60 -6.73
C GLY A 204 21.53 20.50 -7.72
N GLN A 205 20.54 19.64 -7.44
CA GLN A 205 19.37 19.48 -8.29
C GLN A 205 18.39 20.66 -8.14
N GLN A 206 17.50 20.75 -9.12
CA GLN A 206 16.44 21.74 -9.15
C GLN A 206 15.10 21.07 -9.44
N PHE A 207 14.02 21.76 -9.09
CA PHE A 207 12.65 21.27 -9.24
C PHE A 207 11.71 22.45 -9.55
N PRO A 208 10.57 22.22 -10.25
CA PRO A 208 9.53 23.22 -10.42
C PRO A 208 9.06 23.85 -9.10
N THR A 209 8.90 25.17 -9.09
CA THR A 209 8.42 25.96 -7.94
C THR A 209 7.00 26.49 -8.15
N GLY A 210 6.39 26.13 -9.26
CA GLY A 210 5.05 26.50 -9.67
C GLY A 210 4.76 25.87 -11.03
N PHE A 211 3.52 26.00 -11.48
CA PHE A 211 3.15 25.68 -12.85
C PHE A 211 3.58 26.81 -13.79
N GLY A 212 3.96 26.43 -15.01
CA GLY A 212 4.20 27.34 -16.12
C GLY A 212 2.96 28.10 -16.59
N ALA A 213 3.12 28.85 -17.67
CA ALA A 213 2.03 29.55 -18.35
C ALA A 213 1.04 28.60 -19.02
N ASP A 214 1.46 27.39 -19.39
CA ASP A 214 0.60 26.35 -19.96
C ASP A 214 -0.24 25.60 -18.90
N GLY A 215 0.09 25.77 -17.62
CA GLY A 215 -0.60 25.13 -16.49
C GLY A 215 -0.31 23.63 -16.37
N LEU A 216 0.70 23.11 -17.07
CA LEU A 216 1.17 21.74 -16.97
C LEU A 216 2.40 21.69 -16.06
N LEU A 217 2.69 20.51 -15.49
CA LEU A 217 3.88 20.30 -14.66
C LEU A 217 4.94 19.52 -15.44
N PHE A 218 6.22 19.79 -15.17
CA PHE A 218 7.36 19.25 -15.91
C PHE A 218 7.34 19.62 -17.39
N THR A 219 7.11 20.91 -17.66
CA THR A 219 7.19 21.53 -18.99
C THR A 219 8.22 22.66 -19.01
N ASP A 220 8.65 23.06 -20.19
CA ASP A 220 9.77 24.01 -20.40
C ASP A 220 9.55 25.39 -19.77
N ASP A 221 8.31 25.76 -19.50
CA ASP A 221 7.92 27.07 -18.96
C ASP A 221 7.71 27.07 -17.43
N ASP A 222 7.91 25.94 -16.76
CA ASP A 222 7.86 25.87 -15.31
C ASP A 222 8.97 26.73 -14.65
N PRO A 223 8.64 27.54 -13.63
CA PRO A 223 9.66 28.25 -12.86
C PRO A 223 10.48 27.27 -12.01
N ILE A 224 11.80 27.27 -12.17
CA ILE A 224 12.69 26.31 -11.49
C ILE A 224 13.36 26.92 -10.24
N GLY A 225 13.53 26.12 -9.18
CA GLY A 225 14.26 26.48 -7.96
C GLY A 225 15.06 25.32 -7.36
N PRO A 226 15.96 25.58 -6.41
CA PRO A 226 16.77 24.54 -5.78
C PRO A 226 15.91 23.62 -4.89
N ILE A 227 16.28 22.34 -4.81
CA ILE A 227 15.68 21.36 -3.91
C ILE A 227 16.76 20.76 -2.98
N PRO A 228 16.51 20.57 -1.68
CA PRO A 228 17.49 19.98 -0.78
C PRO A 228 17.73 18.49 -1.09
N ALA A 229 18.90 17.99 -0.68
CA ALA A 229 19.24 16.58 -0.77
C ALA A 229 18.31 15.71 0.10
N GLY A 230 18.10 14.47 -0.31
CA GLY A 230 17.20 13.52 0.34
C GLY A 230 15.74 13.74 -0.02
N TYR A 231 14.84 13.20 0.81
CA TYR A 231 13.40 13.39 0.62
C TYR A 231 12.93 14.81 0.94
N SER A 232 11.98 15.29 0.13
CA SER A 232 11.18 16.47 0.37
C SER A 232 9.73 16.20 -0.01
N VAL A 233 8.79 16.83 0.70
CA VAL A 233 7.40 16.93 0.26
C VAL A 233 7.23 18.26 -0.47
N MET A 234 6.69 18.18 -1.68
CA MET A 234 6.35 19.33 -2.52
C MET A 234 4.84 19.52 -2.48
N ASN A 235 4.38 20.58 -1.81
CA ASN A 235 2.97 20.95 -1.79
C ASN A 235 2.66 21.88 -2.98
N LEU A 236 1.89 21.34 -3.92
CA LEU A 236 1.54 21.98 -5.19
C LEU A 236 0.40 23.00 -5.06
N ASP A 237 -0.29 23.03 -3.92
CA ASP A 237 -1.41 23.95 -3.63
C ASP A 237 -0.94 25.33 -3.12
N LYS A 238 0.37 25.58 -3.11
CA LYS A 238 0.98 26.84 -2.68
C LYS A 238 1.66 27.53 -3.85
N THR A 239 1.76 28.86 -3.79
CA THR A 239 2.47 29.66 -4.80
C THR A 239 3.51 30.56 -4.12
N PRO A 240 4.82 30.31 -4.33
CA PRO A 240 5.40 29.13 -4.99
C PRO A 240 5.08 27.82 -4.24
N PHE A 241 5.28 26.67 -4.87
CA PHE A 241 5.16 25.35 -4.25
C PHE A 241 5.97 25.32 -2.94
N ALA A 242 5.37 24.79 -1.88
CA ALA A 242 6.03 24.73 -0.59
C ALA A 242 6.85 23.44 -0.47
N VAL A 243 8.06 23.56 0.04
CA VAL A 243 8.98 22.44 0.27
C VAL A 243 9.08 22.18 1.78
N SER A 244 8.91 20.94 2.21
CA SER A 244 9.20 20.53 3.58
C SER A 244 10.02 19.24 3.65
N GLN A 245 10.82 19.10 4.71
CA GLN A 245 11.53 17.86 5.04
C GLN A 245 11.14 17.36 6.44
N ASP A 246 9.87 17.56 6.80
CA ASP A 246 9.34 17.06 8.08
C ASP A 246 9.59 15.56 8.19
N SER A 247 9.98 15.07 9.36
CA SER A 247 10.41 13.67 9.48
C SER A 247 9.25 12.68 9.29
N VAL A 248 8.02 13.11 9.63
CA VAL A 248 6.78 12.34 9.45
C VAL A 248 5.68 13.24 8.88
N PRO A 249 5.69 13.54 7.57
CA PRO A 249 4.65 14.35 6.97
C PRO A 249 3.31 13.60 6.96
N HIS A 250 2.24 14.39 6.96
CA HIS A 250 0.88 13.89 6.80
C HIS A 250 0.34 14.28 5.42
N LEU A 251 0.04 13.30 4.55
CA LEU A 251 -0.49 13.55 3.21
C LEU A 251 -1.90 12.96 3.06
N THR A 252 -2.87 13.79 2.69
CA THR A 252 -4.21 13.33 2.31
C THR A 252 -4.17 12.62 0.96
N LEU A 253 -4.91 11.52 0.81
CA LEU A 253 -5.16 10.91 -0.50
C LEU A 253 -6.53 11.35 -1.02
N TYR A 254 -6.60 11.75 -2.29
CA TYR A 254 -7.77 12.38 -2.88
C TYR A 254 -8.57 11.41 -3.75
N GLU A 255 -9.87 11.28 -3.47
CA GLU A 255 -10.80 10.60 -4.39
C GLU A 255 -11.13 11.55 -5.57
N PRO A 256 -10.97 11.12 -6.83
CA PRO A 256 -11.31 11.92 -8.00
C PRO A 256 -12.80 12.25 -8.06
N LYS A 257 -13.12 13.49 -8.43
CA LYS A 257 -14.51 13.99 -8.48
C LYS A 257 -15.38 13.27 -9.51
N ASP A 258 -14.78 12.75 -10.56
CA ASP A 258 -15.44 12.00 -11.63
C ASP A 258 -15.76 10.55 -11.23
N VAL A 259 -15.01 9.98 -10.29
CA VAL A 259 -15.20 8.62 -9.75
C VAL A 259 -16.03 8.62 -8.45
N ALA A 260 -15.99 9.71 -7.69
CA ALA A 260 -16.78 9.90 -6.49
C ALA A 260 -18.29 9.73 -6.78
N VAL A 261 -19.00 9.11 -5.85
CA VAL A 261 -20.45 8.94 -5.95
C VAL A 261 -21.12 10.31 -5.84
N LYS A 262 -21.87 10.67 -6.88
CA LYS A 262 -22.59 11.94 -6.97
C LYS A 262 -23.93 11.83 -6.25
N ASP A 263 -24.19 12.74 -5.32
CA ASP A 263 -25.49 12.86 -4.64
C ASP A 263 -26.32 13.99 -5.28
N PHE A 264 -27.22 13.62 -6.18
CA PHE A 264 -28.17 14.53 -6.82
C PHE A 264 -29.54 14.55 -6.12
N SER A 265 -29.68 13.96 -4.92
CA SER A 265 -30.98 13.80 -4.25
C SER A 265 -31.69 15.12 -3.93
N LYS A 266 -30.98 16.24 -4.00
CA LYS A 266 -31.48 17.59 -3.74
C LYS A 266 -31.67 18.43 -5.01
N GLU A 267 -31.35 17.89 -6.19
CA GLU A 267 -31.42 18.61 -7.45
C GLU A 267 -32.72 18.27 -8.21
N SER A 268 -33.22 19.20 -9.02
CA SER A 268 -34.30 18.87 -9.95
C SER A 268 -33.79 18.02 -11.12
N TYR A 269 -34.71 17.36 -11.84
CA TYR A 269 -34.35 16.52 -12.99
C TYR A 269 -33.55 17.26 -14.08
N SER A 270 -33.75 18.57 -14.23
CA SER A 270 -33.01 19.39 -15.22
C SER A 270 -31.66 19.89 -14.71
N GLU A 271 -31.41 19.80 -13.41
CA GLU A 271 -30.18 20.26 -12.76
C GLU A 271 -29.20 19.10 -12.50
N ALA A 272 -29.74 17.89 -12.28
CA ALA A 272 -29.00 16.63 -12.10
C ALA A 272 -28.34 16.08 -13.37
#